data_AF-A0A7C2NYF5-F1
#
_entry.id   AF-A0A7C2NYF5-F1
#
_cell.length_a   1.000
_cell.length_b   1.000
_cell.length_c   1.000
_cell.angle_alpha   90.00
_cell.angle_beta   90.00
_cell.angle_gamma   90.00
#
_symmetry.space_group_name_H-M   'P 1'
#
loop_
_entity.id
_entity.type
_entity.pdbx_description
1 polymer ?
#
loop_
_entity_poly.entity_id
_entity_poly.type
_entity_poly.pdbx_seq_one_letter_code
_entity_poly.pdbx_strand_id
1 'polypeptide(L)'
;MTASVRAAAIGSPTVERPRRMATVTIRILEGLERGKVYSHLVTPVTIGREDDNDIQLNDDRTSRFHAKLQDDGGRVILTDLDSTNGTRVNGHPVQMKVLQVGDLVSIGRCVLLYGDPPGWTAAEDDEHAGGQTAVLDSNAELSHGDVDFLVPAATINDREMLFPHGAPPLPTELRPLHLAQVSDILAYLHDRLGSVLAEGVERDADPDLAEREIKVSWEAWQRLIAVQATLAGYLRKLADPDS
;
A
#
# COMPACT_ATOMS: atom_id res chain seq x y z
N MET A 1 17.33 66.57 8.57
CA MET A 1 16.15 65.80 8.16
C MET A 1 16.23 65.62 6.65
N THR A 2 16.63 64.44 6.19
CA THR A 2 16.71 64.14 4.76
C THR A 2 16.46 62.64 4.56
N ALA A 3 15.62 62.34 3.59
CA ALA A 3 14.80 61.15 3.49
C ALA A 3 15.52 59.90 2.94
N SER A 4 14.94 58.75 3.31
CA SER A 4 15.24 57.38 2.91
C SER A 4 14.76 57.07 1.49
N VAL A 5 15.49 56.23 0.74
CA VAL A 5 14.92 55.36 -0.31
C VAL A 5 15.61 53.98 -0.28
N ARG A 6 14.79 52.94 -0.06
CA ARG A 6 15.11 51.52 -0.13
C ARG A 6 15.23 51.06 -1.59
N ALA A 7 16.25 50.27 -1.91
CA ALA A 7 16.29 49.47 -3.13
C ALA A 7 15.52 48.16 -2.91
N ALA A 8 14.44 47.96 -3.67
CA ALA A 8 13.71 46.70 -3.73
C ALA A 8 14.46 45.72 -4.64
N ALA A 9 14.82 44.55 -4.11
CA ALA A 9 15.29 43.43 -4.91
C ALA A 9 14.10 42.86 -5.70
N ILE A 10 14.21 42.89 -7.02
CA ILE A 10 13.24 42.36 -7.96
C ILE A 10 13.45 40.84 -7.99
N GLY A 11 12.55 40.09 -7.37
CA GLY A 11 12.52 38.64 -7.46
C GLY A 11 12.20 38.21 -8.89
N SER A 12 13.08 37.42 -9.49
CA SER A 12 12.86 36.79 -10.80
C SER A 12 11.61 35.90 -10.77
N PRO A 13 10.77 35.90 -11.81
CA PRO A 13 9.63 34.98 -11.89
C PRO A 13 10.12 33.54 -12.06
N THR A 14 9.81 32.68 -11.09
CA THR A 14 9.97 31.23 -11.19
C THR A 14 9.11 30.73 -12.36
N VAL A 15 9.76 30.31 -13.44
CA VAL A 15 9.09 29.64 -14.56
C VAL A 15 8.66 28.26 -14.08
N GLU A 16 7.40 28.11 -13.69
CA GLU A 16 6.77 26.81 -13.48
C GLU A 16 6.82 26.02 -14.80
N ARG A 17 7.62 24.96 -14.84
CA ARG A 17 7.56 24.00 -15.94
C ARG A 17 6.18 23.34 -15.90
N PRO A 18 5.48 23.16 -17.03
CA PRO A 18 4.21 22.47 -17.03
C PRO A 18 4.41 21.06 -16.44
N ARG A 19 3.73 20.78 -15.32
CA ARG A 19 3.73 19.46 -14.69
C ARG A 19 3.26 18.46 -15.74
N ARG A 20 4.12 17.49 -16.09
CA ARG A 20 3.69 16.34 -16.89
C ARG A 20 2.71 15.57 -16.03
N MET A 21 1.42 15.76 -16.26
CA MET A 21 0.39 14.99 -15.55
C MET A 21 0.49 13.54 -16.01
N ALA A 22 0.63 12.60 -15.07
CA ALA A 22 0.59 11.19 -15.40
C ALA A 22 -0.80 10.83 -15.94
N THR A 23 -0.83 10.06 -17.02
CA THR A 23 -2.05 9.44 -17.52
C THR A 23 -2.25 8.10 -16.83
N VAL A 24 -3.41 7.90 -16.23
CA VAL A 24 -3.78 6.68 -15.53
C VAL A 24 -4.75 5.87 -16.38
N THR A 25 -4.60 4.54 -16.33
CA THR A 25 -5.60 3.59 -16.82
C THR A 25 -6.12 2.79 -15.64
N ILE A 26 -7.44 2.70 -15.50
CA ILE A 26 -8.10 1.87 -14.50
C ILE A 26 -9.11 0.96 -15.19
N ARG A 27 -9.11 -0.33 -14.84
CA ARG A 27 -10.12 -1.29 -15.28
C ARG A 27 -10.92 -1.80 -14.09
N ILE A 28 -12.24 -1.87 -14.23
CA ILE A 28 -13.11 -2.42 -13.19
C ILE A 28 -13.25 -3.93 -13.41
N LEU A 29 -12.75 -4.73 -12.47
CA LEU A 29 -12.82 -6.19 -12.49
C LEU A 29 -14.08 -6.71 -11.79
N GLU A 30 -14.51 -6.04 -10.72
CA GLU A 30 -15.69 -6.42 -9.94
C GLU A 30 -16.55 -5.22 -9.56
N GLY A 31 -17.84 -5.48 -9.29
CA GLY A 31 -18.85 -4.46 -8.98
C GLY A 31 -19.85 -4.23 -10.11
N LEU A 32 -20.80 -3.31 -9.91
CA LEU A 32 -21.83 -3.00 -10.92
C LEU A 32 -21.23 -2.48 -12.23
N GLU A 33 -20.05 -1.89 -12.15
CA GLU A 33 -19.33 -1.28 -13.26
C GLU A 33 -18.31 -2.24 -13.92
N ARG A 34 -18.37 -3.55 -13.62
CA ARG A 34 -17.44 -4.56 -14.15
C ARG A 34 -17.30 -4.48 -15.67
N GLY A 35 -16.06 -4.55 -16.14
CA GLY A 35 -15.69 -4.48 -17.55
C GLY A 35 -15.46 -3.06 -18.06
N LYS A 36 -15.82 -2.00 -17.30
CA LYS A 36 -15.48 -0.63 -17.67
C LYS A 36 -13.97 -0.39 -17.60
N VAL A 37 -13.45 0.34 -18.59
CA VAL A 37 -12.05 0.77 -18.66
C VAL A 37 -12.02 2.29 -18.79
N TYR A 38 -11.37 2.93 -17.83
CA TYR A 38 -11.09 4.35 -17.84
C TYR A 38 -9.64 4.55 -18.28
N SER A 39 -9.44 4.88 -19.55
CA SER A 39 -8.12 5.12 -20.13
C SER A 39 -7.78 6.61 -20.19
N HIS A 40 -6.49 6.94 -20.11
CA HIS A 40 -5.98 8.31 -20.28
C HIS A 40 -6.53 9.34 -19.27
N LEU A 41 -6.88 8.90 -18.07
CA LEU A 41 -7.29 9.81 -17.00
C LEU A 41 -6.13 10.70 -16.58
N VAL A 42 -6.34 12.00 -16.48
CA VAL A 42 -5.31 12.97 -16.10
C VAL A 42 -5.38 13.20 -14.60
N THR A 43 -4.29 12.94 -13.87
CA THR A 43 -4.25 13.19 -12.41
C THR A 43 -4.43 14.68 -12.08
N PRO A 44 -5.08 15.06 -10.97
CA PRO A 44 -5.65 14.19 -9.96
C PRO A 44 -6.95 13.52 -10.43
N VAL A 45 -7.14 12.25 -10.08
CA VAL A 45 -8.36 11.47 -10.36
C VAL A 45 -9.07 11.19 -9.04
N THR A 46 -10.37 11.43 -8.96
CA THR A 46 -11.20 11.07 -7.80
C THR A 46 -12.04 9.82 -8.05
N ILE A 47 -12.21 9.01 -7.01
CA ILE A 47 -12.95 7.76 -7.03
C ILE A 47 -13.97 7.79 -5.89
N GLY A 48 -15.24 7.53 -6.20
CA GLY A 48 -16.29 7.56 -5.19
C GLY A 48 -17.68 7.25 -5.75
N ARG A 49 -18.69 7.29 -4.88
CA ARG A 49 -20.08 6.94 -5.23
C ARG A 49 -20.83 8.08 -5.94
N GLU A 50 -20.47 9.32 -5.66
CA GLU A 50 -21.11 10.49 -6.30
C GLU A 50 -20.63 10.62 -7.76
N ASP A 51 -21.49 11.17 -8.61
CA ASP A 51 -21.24 11.41 -10.03
C ASP A 51 -20.21 12.52 -10.31
N ASP A 52 -19.93 13.36 -9.32
CA ASP A 52 -18.84 14.35 -9.33
C ASP A 52 -17.42 13.72 -9.34
N ASN A 53 -17.28 12.39 -9.21
CA ASN A 53 -16.00 11.71 -9.29
C ASN A 53 -15.63 11.36 -10.73
N ASP A 54 -14.33 11.42 -11.06
CA ASP A 54 -13.82 10.96 -12.36
C ASP A 54 -14.13 9.47 -12.60
N ILE A 55 -14.08 8.67 -11.53
CA ILE A 55 -14.52 7.27 -11.52
C ILE A 55 -15.67 7.14 -10.52
N GLN A 56 -16.89 7.10 -11.05
CA GLN A 56 -18.08 6.81 -10.27
C GLN A 56 -18.23 5.29 -10.04
N LEU A 57 -18.34 4.89 -8.78
CA LEU A 57 -18.62 3.52 -8.36
C LEU A 57 -20.02 3.45 -7.72
N ASN A 58 -20.96 2.82 -8.39
CA ASN A 58 -22.33 2.65 -7.89
C ASN A 58 -22.40 1.53 -6.83
N ASP A 59 -21.86 1.78 -5.65
CA ASP A 59 -21.87 0.82 -4.53
C ASP A 59 -22.08 1.54 -3.20
N ASP A 60 -23.05 1.07 -2.41
CA ASP A 60 -23.45 1.70 -1.13
C ASP A 60 -22.35 1.65 -0.06
N ARG A 61 -21.36 0.75 -0.22
CA ARG A 61 -20.18 0.68 0.67
C ARG A 61 -19.07 1.63 0.23
N THR A 62 -19.22 2.30 -0.92
CA THR A 62 -18.30 3.32 -1.39
C THR A 62 -18.72 4.70 -0.86
N SER A 63 -17.74 5.43 -0.34
CA SER A 63 -17.94 6.79 0.18
C SER A 63 -18.16 7.77 -0.96
N ARG A 64 -18.73 8.93 -0.66
CA ARG A 64 -19.03 9.97 -1.68
C ARG A 64 -17.79 10.37 -2.47
N PHE A 65 -16.72 10.68 -1.75
CA PHE A 65 -15.36 10.81 -2.25
C PHE A 65 -14.53 9.83 -1.43
N HIS A 66 -14.15 8.70 -2.01
CA HIS A 66 -13.56 7.59 -1.27
C HIS A 66 -12.04 7.59 -1.35
N ALA A 67 -11.51 7.76 -2.55
CA ALA A 67 -10.07 7.78 -2.77
C ALA A 67 -9.68 8.76 -3.87
N LYS A 68 -8.41 9.14 -3.88
CA LYS A 68 -7.81 10.04 -4.86
C LYS A 68 -6.51 9.47 -5.40
N LEU A 69 -6.30 9.59 -6.70
CA LEU A 69 -5.01 9.33 -7.35
C LEU A 69 -4.34 10.67 -7.68
N GLN A 70 -3.07 10.82 -7.32
CA GLN A 70 -2.28 12.01 -7.61
C GLN A 70 -0.93 11.63 -8.21
N ASP A 71 -0.46 12.40 -9.19
CA ASP A 71 0.93 12.30 -9.64
C ASP A 71 1.85 13.07 -8.68
N ASP A 72 2.91 12.39 -8.26
CA ASP A 72 4.03 12.97 -7.53
C ASP A 72 5.34 12.45 -8.15
N GLY A 73 6.08 13.32 -8.83
CA GLY A 73 7.36 12.97 -9.45
C GLY A 73 7.28 11.87 -10.51
N GLY A 74 6.16 11.73 -11.23
CA GLY A 74 5.96 10.66 -12.21
C GLY A 74 5.52 9.33 -11.60
N ARG A 75 5.16 9.31 -10.31
CA ARG A 75 4.59 8.15 -9.62
C ARG A 75 3.16 8.48 -9.22
N VAL A 76 2.26 7.50 -9.33
CA VAL A 76 0.87 7.69 -8.92
C VAL A 76 0.69 7.24 -7.48
N ILE A 77 0.23 8.16 -6.64
CA ILE A 77 -0.10 7.93 -5.24
C ILE A 77 -1.62 7.80 -5.11
N LEU A 78 -2.07 6.69 -4.54
CA LEU A 78 -3.42 6.50 -4.04
C LEU A 78 -3.50 7.00 -2.60
N THR A 79 -4.54 7.78 -2.30
CA THR A 79 -4.85 8.27 -0.95
C THR A 79 -6.31 8.01 -0.65
N ASP A 80 -6.59 7.31 0.45
CA ASP A 80 -7.93 7.19 1.02
C ASP A 80 -8.35 8.52 1.65
N LEU A 81 -9.58 8.95 1.42
CA LEU A 81 -10.13 10.24 1.89
C LEU A 81 -10.99 10.05 3.14
N ASP A 82 -10.45 9.35 4.13
CA ASP A 82 -11.12 8.98 5.38
C ASP A 82 -12.45 8.26 5.11
N SER A 83 -12.39 7.27 4.23
CA SER A 83 -13.55 6.54 3.80
C SER A 83 -14.09 5.62 4.90
N THR A 84 -15.40 5.35 4.85
CA THR A 84 -16.08 4.60 5.92
C THR A 84 -15.65 3.14 6.02
N ASN A 85 -15.34 2.52 4.88
CA ASN A 85 -14.95 1.11 4.81
C ASN A 85 -13.45 0.91 4.54
N GLY A 86 -12.70 2.00 4.37
CA GLY A 86 -11.30 2.00 3.97
C GLY A 86 -11.06 1.55 2.54
N THR A 87 -9.86 1.85 2.04
CA THR A 87 -9.34 1.38 0.77
C THR A 87 -8.36 0.23 1.00
N ARG A 88 -8.40 -0.81 0.15
CA ARG A 88 -7.42 -1.91 0.18
C ARG A 88 -6.63 -1.98 -1.12
N VAL A 89 -5.35 -2.33 -1.03
CA VAL A 89 -4.51 -2.64 -2.19
C VAL A 89 -3.92 -4.04 -2.01
N ASN A 90 -4.13 -4.92 -3.00
CA ASN A 90 -3.73 -6.33 -2.98
C ASN A 90 -4.21 -7.03 -1.68
N GLY A 91 -5.46 -6.79 -1.28
CA GLY A 91 -6.08 -7.37 -0.08
C GLY A 91 -5.82 -6.62 1.24
N HIS A 92 -4.88 -5.68 1.28
CA HIS A 92 -4.43 -5.02 2.52
C HIS A 92 -4.94 -3.58 2.67
N PRO A 93 -5.42 -3.16 3.86
CA PRO A 93 -5.87 -1.80 4.10
C PRO A 93 -4.72 -0.80 3.96
N VAL A 94 -4.96 0.32 3.27
CA VAL A 94 -3.97 1.38 3.06
C VAL A 94 -4.61 2.76 3.18
N GLN A 95 -3.92 3.69 3.85
CA GLN A 95 -4.26 5.11 3.80
C GLN A 95 -3.60 5.79 2.59
N MET A 96 -2.34 5.44 2.32
CA MET A 96 -1.56 6.00 1.22
C MET A 96 -0.66 4.92 0.60
N LYS A 97 -0.63 4.83 -0.73
CA LYS A 97 0.18 3.84 -1.46
C LYS A 97 0.65 4.39 -2.79
N VAL A 98 1.93 4.25 -3.09
CA VAL A 98 2.44 4.40 -4.46
C VAL A 98 1.99 3.18 -5.26
N LEU A 99 1.15 3.38 -6.27
CA LEU A 99 0.63 2.31 -7.12
C LEU A 99 1.66 1.85 -8.14
N GLN A 100 1.65 0.54 -8.39
CA GLN A 100 2.39 -0.12 -9.45
C GLN A 100 1.42 -0.75 -10.44
N VAL A 101 1.75 -0.71 -11.74
CA VAL A 101 0.94 -1.35 -12.78
C VAL A 101 0.73 -2.83 -12.43
N GLY A 102 -0.53 -3.26 -12.35
CA GLY A 102 -0.93 -4.59 -11.87
C GLY A 102 -1.55 -4.58 -10.46
N ASP A 103 -1.41 -3.51 -9.67
CA ASP A 103 -2.01 -3.42 -8.35
C ASP A 103 -3.55 -3.50 -8.42
N LEU A 104 -4.13 -4.32 -7.54
CA LEU A 104 -5.57 -4.45 -7.35
C LEU A 104 -6.03 -3.55 -6.20
N VAL A 105 -6.89 -2.59 -6.51
CA VAL A 105 -7.47 -1.66 -5.55
C VAL A 105 -8.91 -2.07 -5.26
N SER A 106 -9.21 -2.41 -4.00
CA SER A 106 -10.56 -2.75 -3.56
C SER A 106 -11.18 -1.58 -2.80
N ILE A 107 -12.37 -1.17 -3.25
CA ILE A 107 -13.17 -0.09 -2.67
C ILE A 107 -14.61 -0.59 -2.57
N GLY A 108 -15.14 -0.71 -1.35
CA GLY A 108 -16.48 -1.29 -1.15
C GLY A 108 -16.58 -2.72 -1.70
N ARG A 109 -17.44 -2.94 -2.69
CA ARG A 109 -17.55 -4.21 -3.45
C ARG A 109 -16.87 -4.17 -4.82
N CYS A 110 -16.19 -3.08 -5.15
CA CYS A 110 -15.53 -2.91 -6.42
C CYS A 110 -14.06 -3.31 -6.33
N VAL A 111 -13.56 -3.99 -7.35
CA VAL A 111 -12.14 -4.28 -7.55
C VAL A 111 -11.69 -3.59 -8.82
N LEU A 112 -10.66 -2.76 -8.70
CA LEU A 112 -10.10 -1.94 -9.75
C LEU A 112 -8.65 -2.36 -10.01
N LEU A 113 -8.29 -2.61 -11.26
CA LEU A 113 -6.93 -2.87 -11.69
C LEU A 113 -6.26 -1.58 -12.13
N TYR A 114 -5.08 -1.28 -11.57
CA TYR A 114 -4.28 -0.14 -11.98
C TYR A 114 -3.37 -0.49 -13.16
N GLY A 115 -3.51 0.24 -14.27
CA GLY A 115 -2.80 0.03 -15.53
C GLY A 115 -3.46 -1.02 -16.42
N ASP A 116 -2.75 -1.42 -17.48
CA ASP A 116 -3.15 -2.46 -18.42
C ASP A 116 -1.96 -3.42 -18.61
N PRO A 117 -1.72 -4.32 -17.63
CA PRO A 117 -0.56 -5.20 -17.68
C PRO A 117 -0.64 -6.14 -18.90
N PRO A 118 0.46 -6.32 -19.64
CA PRO A 118 0.47 -7.18 -20.82
C PRO A 118 0.18 -8.63 -20.41
N GLY A 119 -0.89 -9.20 -20.96
CA GLY A 119 -1.32 -10.57 -20.69
C GLY A 119 -2.63 -10.68 -19.92
N TRP A 120 -3.13 -9.60 -19.32
CA TRP A 120 -4.45 -9.59 -18.67
C TRP A 120 -5.54 -9.66 -19.75
N THR A 121 -6.13 -10.84 -19.95
CA THR A 121 -7.24 -11.00 -20.88
C THR A 121 -8.54 -11.14 -20.10
N ALA A 122 -9.61 -10.50 -20.55
CA ALA A 122 -10.96 -10.65 -19.98
C ALA A 122 -11.50 -12.09 -20.01
N ALA A 123 -10.73 -13.06 -20.54
CA ALA A 123 -11.02 -14.49 -20.54
C ALA A 123 -10.54 -15.22 -19.28
N GLU A 124 -9.66 -14.63 -18.46
CA GLU A 124 -9.23 -15.19 -17.16
C GLU A 124 -10.27 -14.93 -16.04
N ASP A 125 -11.31 -14.14 -16.37
CA ASP A 125 -12.38 -13.70 -15.48
C ASP A 125 -13.51 -14.75 -15.27
N ASP A 126 -13.49 -15.88 -15.99
CA ASP A 126 -14.47 -16.97 -15.83
C ASP A 126 -14.05 -18.00 -14.75
N GLU A 127 -12.75 -18.17 -14.48
CA GLU A 127 -12.28 -19.13 -13.46
C GLU A 127 -12.25 -18.54 -12.03
N HIS A 128 -12.07 -17.23 -11.87
CA HIS A 128 -12.12 -16.57 -10.56
C HIS A 128 -13.56 -16.33 -10.05
N ALA A 129 -14.58 -16.53 -10.89
CA ALA A 129 -15.99 -16.44 -10.49
C ALA A 129 -16.46 -17.59 -9.56
N GLY A 130 -15.60 -18.57 -9.25
CA GLY A 130 -15.90 -19.73 -8.38
C GLY A 130 -15.16 -19.77 -7.04
N GLY A 131 -14.35 -18.77 -6.68
CA GLY A 131 -13.50 -18.81 -5.49
C GLY A 131 -14.15 -18.17 -4.26
N GLN A 132 -14.78 -19.00 -3.42
CA GLN A 132 -15.17 -18.77 -2.02
C GLN A 132 -15.35 -17.31 -1.56
N THR A 133 -16.61 -16.88 -1.49
CA THR A 133 -17.04 -15.91 -0.49
C THR A 133 -16.60 -16.43 0.87
N ALA A 134 -15.50 -15.91 1.42
CA ALA A 134 -15.17 -16.08 2.82
C ALA A 134 -16.33 -15.47 3.60
N VAL A 135 -17.22 -16.34 4.10
CA VAL A 135 -18.24 -15.98 5.06
C VAL A 135 -17.47 -15.53 6.30
N LEU A 136 -17.24 -14.23 6.42
CA LEU A 136 -16.79 -13.64 7.66
C LEU A 136 -17.92 -13.84 8.65
N ASP A 137 -17.76 -14.84 9.51
CA ASP A 137 -18.72 -15.18 10.56
C ASP A 137 -18.91 -13.95 11.44
N SER A 138 -20.11 -13.37 11.38
CA SER A 138 -20.46 -12.05 11.91
C SER A 138 -20.63 -12.00 13.44
N ASN A 139 -19.91 -12.86 14.17
CA ASN A 139 -20.00 -12.96 15.63
C ASN A 139 -18.62 -12.93 16.35
N ALA A 140 -17.64 -12.22 15.78
CA ALA A 140 -16.49 -11.79 16.56
C ALA A 140 -16.81 -10.43 17.21
N GLU A 141 -17.11 -10.43 18.51
CA GLU A 141 -17.11 -9.20 19.31
C GLU A 141 -15.70 -8.60 19.27
N LEU A 142 -15.48 -7.63 18.38
CA LEU A 142 -14.23 -6.87 18.29
C LEU A 142 -14.34 -5.63 19.17
N SER A 143 -13.81 -5.75 20.38
CA SER A 143 -13.39 -4.61 21.20
C SER A 143 -12.38 -3.78 20.42
N HIS A 144 -12.70 -2.50 20.25
CA HIS A 144 -11.91 -1.51 19.54
C HIS A 144 -10.54 -1.29 20.21
N GLY A 145 -9.51 -1.21 19.37
CA GLY A 145 -8.17 -0.74 19.71
C GLY A 145 -7.22 -1.85 20.14
N ASP A 146 -6.45 -2.39 19.18
CA ASP A 146 -5.04 -2.81 19.34
C ASP A 146 -4.58 -3.95 18.40
N VAL A 147 -5.46 -4.56 17.60
CA VAL A 147 -5.10 -5.78 16.84
C VAL A 147 -5.01 -5.65 15.31
N ASP A 148 -5.27 -4.48 14.72
CA ASP A 148 -5.38 -4.34 13.25
C ASP A 148 -4.04 -4.45 12.48
N PHE A 149 -2.90 -4.45 13.20
CA PHE A 149 -1.56 -4.55 12.58
C PHE A 149 -0.81 -5.85 12.91
N LEU A 150 -1.37 -6.69 13.78
CA LEU A 150 -0.79 -7.99 14.13
C LEU A 150 -1.47 -9.06 13.27
N VAL A 151 -0.85 -9.42 12.15
CA VAL A 151 -1.28 -10.58 11.36
C VAL A 151 -0.92 -11.85 12.14
N PRO A 152 -1.89 -12.69 12.55
CA PRO A 152 -1.58 -13.96 13.20
C PRO A 152 -0.77 -14.85 12.26
N ALA A 153 0.22 -15.57 12.79
CA ALA A 153 1.10 -16.43 11.99
C ALA A 153 0.35 -17.51 11.18
N ALA A 154 -0.85 -17.91 11.64
CA ALA A 154 -1.71 -18.88 10.97
C ALA A 154 -2.36 -18.36 9.65
N THR A 155 -2.32 -17.05 9.40
CA THR A 155 -2.84 -16.43 8.16
C THR A 155 -1.77 -16.31 7.07
N ILE A 156 -0.55 -16.82 7.31
CA ILE A 156 0.60 -16.67 6.39
C ILE A 156 0.55 -17.67 5.22
N ASN A 157 -0.19 -18.78 5.35
CA ASN A 157 -0.20 -19.84 4.33
C ASN A 157 -0.91 -19.45 3.02
N ASP A 158 -1.81 -18.47 3.05
CA ASP A 158 -2.62 -18.05 1.88
C ASP A 158 -2.36 -16.58 1.48
N ARG A 159 -1.14 -16.06 1.69
CA ARG A 159 -0.85 -14.68 1.27
C ARG A 159 -0.83 -14.57 -0.25
N GLU A 160 -1.95 -14.14 -0.80
CA GLU A 160 -1.97 -13.17 -1.89
C GLU A 160 -0.83 -12.15 -1.64
N MET A 161 0.11 -12.09 -2.57
CA MET A 161 1.37 -11.39 -2.36
C MET A 161 1.12 -9.89 -2.20
N LEU A 162 1.19 -9.35 -0.98
CA LEU A 162 1.08 -7.90 -0.68
C LEU A 162 1.98 -7.05 -1.59
N PHE A 163 3.11 -7.62 -2.00
CA PHE A 163 4.01 -7.09 -3.03
C PHE A 163 4.19 -8.14 -4.14
N PRO A 164 3.21 -8.27 -5.07
CA PRO A 164 3.23 -9.35 -6.06
C PRO A 164 4.35 -9.17 -7.09
N HIS A 165 4.87 -7.94 -7.20
CA HIS A 165 5.98 -7.57 -8.08
C HIS A 165 7.33 -7.52 -7.35
N GLY A 166 7.39 -8.03 -6.11
CA GLY A 166 8.59 -7.97 -5.28
C GLY A 166 8.76 -6.65 -4.54
N ALA A 167 9.93 -6.46 -3.91
CA ALA A 167 10.19 -5.30 -3.07
C ALA A 167 10.07 -3.97 -3.85
N PRO A 168 9.37 -2.95 -3.31
CA PRO A 168 9.28 -1.66 -3.97
C PRO A 168 10.67 -1.00 -4.09
N PRO A 169 10.93 -0.20 -5.14
CA PRO A 169 12.20 0.49 -5.29
C PRO A 169 12.36 1.56 -4.20
N LEU A 170 13.61 1.83 -3.82
CA LEU A 170 13.91 2.93 -2.90
C LEU A 170 13.52 4.29 -3.51
N PRO A 171 13.02 5.24 -2.70
CA PRO A 171 12.75 6.60 -3.17
C PRO A 171 14.04 7.29 -3.64
N THR A 172 13.99 7.95 -4.79
CA THR A 172 15.16 8.57 -5.44
C THR A 172 15.39 10.03 -5.03
N GLU A 173 14.40 10.69 -4.43
CA GLU A 173 14.40 12.14 -4.14
C GLU A 173 14.52 12.47 -2.64
N LEU A 174 15.18 11.60 -1.87
CA LEU A 174 15.39 11.85 -0.44
C LEU A 174 16.48 12.89 -0.19
N ARG A 175 16.20 13.82 0.73
CA ARG A 175 17.24 14.72 1.27
C ARG A 175 18.33 13.90 1.96
N PRO A 176 19.60 14.35 2.00
CA PRO A 176 20.70 13.59 2.62
C PRO A 176 20.41 13.13 4.06
N LEU A 177 19.75 13.97 4.86
CA LEU A 177 19.33 13.60 6.22
C LEU A 177 18.32 12.44 6.22
N HIS A 178 17.31 12.49 5.36
CA HIS A 178 16.32 11.42 5.25
C HIS A 178 16.95 10.12 4.76
N LEU A 179 17.91 10.20 3.83
CA LEU A 179 18.64 9.03 3.35
C LEU A 179 19.45 8.36 4.49
N ALA A 180 20.14 9.16 5.30
CA ALA A 180 20.84 8.64 6.49
C ALA A 180 19.87 7.98 7.48
N GLN A 181 18.75 8.63 7.79
CA GLN A 181 17.73 8.08 8.71
C GLN A 181 17.12 6.77 8.20
N VAL A 182 16.76 6.69 6.92
CA VAL A 182 16.24 5.46 6.31
C VAL A 182 17.30 4.38 6.32
N SER A 183 18.56 4.71 6.02
CA SER A 183 19.69 3.78 6.10
C SER A 183 19.86 3.21 7.50
N ASP A 184 19.79 4.05 8.53
CA ASP A 184 19.91 3.61 9.93
C ASP A 184 18.76 2.66 10.33
N ILE A 185 17.53 2.96 9.92
CA ILE A 185 16.36 2.10 10.16
C ILE A 185 16.55 0.75 9.47
N LEU A 186 16.93 0.74 8.18
CA LEU A 186 17.14 -0.49 7.43
C LEU A 186 18.29 -1.32 7.99
N ALA A 187 19.39 -0.67 8.41
CA ALA A 187 20.51 -1.33 9.05
C ALA A 187 20.12 -1.97 10.39
N TYR A 188 19.34 -1.26 11.21
CA TYR A 188 18.79 -1.79 12.46
C TYR A 188 17.91 -3.02 12.22
N LEU A 189 16.98 -2.95 11.26
CA LEU A 189 16.11 -4.07 10.93
C LEU A 189 16.90 -5.27 10.39
N HIS A 190 17.86 -5.02 9.51
CA HIS A 190 18.72 -6.05 8.92
C HIS A 190 19.56 -6.76 10.00
N ASP A 191 20.18 -6.01 10.91
CA ASP A 191 20.94 -6.56 12.04
C ASP A 191 20.07 -7.45 12.93
N ARG A 192 18.89 -6.98 13.32
CA ARG A 192 17.97 -7.73 14.20
C ARG A 192 17.41 -8.99 13.53
N LEU A 193 17.06 -8.93 12.26
CA LEU A 193 16.63 -10.11 11.52
C LEU A 193 17.79 -11.09 11.33
N GLY A 194 18.97 -10.59 11.00
CA GLY A 194 20.19 -11.39 10.86
C GLY A 194 20.55 -12.12 12.15
N SER A 195 20.42 -11.49 13.32
CA SER A 195 20.70 -12.14 14.60
C SER A 195 19.75 -13.30 14.88
N VAL A 196 18.47 -13.16 14.54
CA VAL A 196 17.47 -14.24 14.70
C VAL A 196 17.75 -15.39 13.74
N LEU A 197 18.10 -15.09 12.48
CA LEU A 197 18.41 -16.10 11.48
C LEU A 197 19.70 -16.87 11.80
N ALA A 198 20.72 -16.20 12.35
CA ALA A 198 21.98 -16.82 12.74
C ALA A 198 21.84 -17.80 13.93
N GLU A 199 20.83 -17.59 14.78
CA GLU A 199 20.50 -18.50 15.90
C GLU A 199 19.60 -19.66 15.48
N GLY A 200 19.03 -19.63 14.26
CA GLY A 200 18.27 -20.73 13.72
C GLY A 200 19.18 -21.93 13.47
N VAL A 201 19.04 -22.97 14.28
CA VAL A 201 19.80 -24.22 14.10
C VAL A 201 18.93 -25.20 13.33
N GLU A 202 19.35 -25.56 12.12
CA GLU A 202 18.82 -26.73 11.40
C GLU A 202 19.28 -27.97 12.16
N ARG A 203 18.34 -28.81 12.60
CA ARG A 203 18.68 -30.12 13.16
C ARG A 203 18.87 -31.09 12.01
N ASP A 204 19.76 -32.07 12.17
CA ASP A 204 19.86 -33.24 11.29
C ASP A 204 18.45 -33.73 10.95
N ALA A 205 18.02 -33.41 9.72
CA ALA A 205 16.82 -34.00 9.15
C ALA A 205 17.11 -35.49 9.08
N ASP A 206 16.21 -36.30 9.62
CA ASP A 206 16.18 -37.72 9.28
C ASP A 206 16.24 -37.78 7.74
N PRO A 207 17.26 -38.41 7.12
CA PRO A 207 17.39 -38.42 5.67
C PRO A 207 16.17 -39.04 4.97
N ASP A 208 15.33 -39.78 5.71
CA ASP A 208 14.07 -40.37 5.24
C ASP A 208 12.83 -39.46 5.44
N LEU A 209 12.93 -38.34 6.18
CA LEU A 209 11.86 -37.34 6.32
C LEU A 209 12.14 -36.11 5.45
N ALA A 210 11.20 -35.78 4.55
CA ALA A 210 11.31 -34.60 3.67
C ALA A 210 11.20 -33.24 4.40
N GLU A 211 10.88 -33.25 5.70
CA GLU A 211 10.62 -32.04 6.48
C GLU A 211 11.87 -31.61 7.26
N ARG A 212 12.38 -30.42 6.95
CA ARG A 212 13.46 -29.76 7.69
C ARG A 212 12.85 -28.88 8.78
N GLU A 213 13.15 -29.19 10.04
CA GLU A 213 12.70 -28.39 11.19
C GLU A 213 13.80 -27.40 11.61
N ILE A 214 13.51 -26.10 11.54
CA ILE A 214 14.37 -25.03 12.06
C ILE A 214 13.89 -24.68 13.47
N LYS A 215 14.77 -24.79 14.47
CA LYS A 215 14.46 -24.34 15.84
C LYS A 215 15.13 -23.00 16.12
N VAL A 216 14.33 -22.04 16.55
CA VAL A 216 14.80 -20.76 17.09
C VAL A 216 14.70 -20.79 18.62
N SER A 217 15.65 -20.14 19.29
CA SER A 217 15.58 -19.97 20.74
C SER A 217 14.35 -19.11 21.12
N TRP A 218 13.80 -19.31 22.32
CA TRP A 218 12.70 -18.45 22.82
C TRP A 218 13.13 -16.98 22.86
N GLU A 219 14.40 -16.71 23.17
CA GLU A 219 14.96 -15.37 23.19
C GLU A 219 15.01 -14.75 21.78
N ALA A 220 15.43 -15.51 20.76
CA ALA A 220 15.38 -15.10 19.37
C ALA A 220 13.94 -14.85 18.88
N TRP A 221 13.01 -15.69 19.32
CA TRP A 221 11.58 -15.51 19.02
C TRP A 221 11.03 -14.20 19.62
N GLN A 222 11.35 -13.90 20.88
CA GLN A 222 10.98 -12.63 21.51
C GLN A 222 11.61 -11.41 20.80
N ARG A 223 12.87 -11.53 20.34
CA ARG A 223 13.51 -10.49 19.51
C ARG A 223 12.75 -10.24 18.21
N LEU A 224 12.29 -11.29 17.54
CA LEU A 224 11.52 -11.17 16.29
C LEU A 224 10.18 -10.45 16.52
N ILE A 225 9.46 -10.79 17.60
CA ILE A 225 8.22 -10.10 18.00
C ILE A 225 8.49 -8.61 18.23
N ALA A 226 9.60 -8.27 18.91
CA ALA A 226 9.95 -6.87 19.16
C ALA A 226 10.23 -6.08 17.87
N VAL A 227 10.89 -6.70 16.87
CA VAL A 227 11.09 -6.10 15.54
C VAL A 227 9.76 -5.84 14.84
N GLN A 228 8.85 -6.83 14.85
CA GLN A 228 7.53 -6.70 14.25
C GLN A 228 6.73 -5.56 14.90
N ALA A 229 6.72 -5.46 16.23
CA ALA A 229 6.04 -4.39 16.95
C ALA A 229 6.62 -3.00 16.62
N THR A 230 7.94 -2.91 16.47
CA THR A 230 8.62 -1.66 16.07
C THR A 230 8.21 -1.24 14.66
N LEU A 231 8.20 -2.18 13.71
CA LEU A 231 7.74 -1.95 12.33
C LEU A 231 6.28 -1.48 12.29
N ALA A 232 5.41 -2.12 13.06
CA ALA A 232 4.00 -1.72 13.18
C ALA A 232 3.86 -0.27 13.67
N GLY A 233 4.67 0.12 14.67
CA GLY A 233 4.70 1.49 15.17
C GLY A 233 5.16 2.52 14.12
N TYR A 234 6.19 2.20 13.33
CA TYR A 234 6.63 3.08 12.24
C TYR A 234 5.58 3.22 11.13
N LEU A 235 4.95 2.12 10.74
CA LEU A 235 3.92 2.13 9.69
C LEU A 235 2.70 2.95 10.12
N ARG A 236 2.30 2.89 11.40
CA ARG A 236 1.23 3.74 11.96
C ARG A 236 1.56 5.23 11.86
N LYS A 237 2.75 5.63 12.31
CA LYS A 237 3.19 7.04 12.25
C LYS A 237 3.33 7.58 10.83
N LEU A 238 3.63 6.70 9.86
CA LEU A 238 3.69 7.09 8.45
C LEU A 238 2.30 7.21 7.82
N ALA A 239 1.33 6.40 8.27
CA ALA A 239 -0.05 6.46 7.79
C ALA A 239 -0.81 7.66 8.37
N ASP A 240 -0.55 8.01 9.65
CA ASP A 240 -1.13 9.15 10.34
C ASP A 240 -0.04 9.93 11.08
N PRO A 241 0.58 10.93 10.41
CA PRO A 241 1.69 11.70 10.98
C PRO A 241 1.26 12.64 12.11
N ASP A 242 -0.03 12.89 12.28
CA ASP A 242 -0.59 13.79 13.30
C ASP A 242 -1.05 13.04 14.57
N SER A 243 -0.89 11.69 14.59
CA SER A 243 -1.25 10.80 15.72
C SER A 243 -0.21 10.63 16.83
#